data_AF-A0A350PKG0-F1
#
_entry.id   AF-A0A350PKG0-F1
#
_cell.length_a   1.000
_cell.length_b   1.000
_cell.length_c   1.000
_cell.angle_alpha   90.00
_cell.angle_beta   90.00
_cell.angle_gamma   90.00
#
_symmetry.space_group_name_H-M   'P 1'
#
loop_
_entity.id
_entity.type
_entity.pdbx_description
1 polymer ?
#
loop_
_entity_poly.entity_id
_entity_poly.type
_entity_poly.pdbx_seq_one_letter_code
_entity_poly.pdbx_strand_id
1 'polypeptide(L)'
;LSAHAALSIEKAKEVDELKNTIKDKEVRLKEIHRGFENSLSALNALVQLQVPLLTDENAKFLMKSTGSRIETIAHAHEVLFNSEDNELIDVGFYLGHLTSTIVEIFGDFDKDISYNLDIDKIELKASTALTVGLIINEVILNMYREAFIGYDKGKISIAVKKDGGDKV
;
A
#
# COMPACT_ATOMS: atom_id res chain seq x y z
N LEU A 1 25.45 11.73 -50.74
CA LEU A 1 26.03 10.62 -49.93
C LEU A 1 26.63 11.11 -48.61
N SER A 2 27.63 12.01 -48.62
CA SER A 2 28.27 12.52 -47.38
C SER A 2 27.31 13.25 -46.40
N ALA A 3 26.42 14.12 -46.91
CA ALA A 3 25.47 14.86 -46.06
C ALA A 3 24.39 13.95 -45.39
N HIS A 4 23.97 12.87 -46.05
CA HIS A 4 22.99 11.94 -45.50
C HIS A 4 23.60 11.04 -44.41
N ALA A 5 24.87 10.65 -44.58
CA ALA A 5 25.62 9.94 -43.56
C ALA A 5 25.89 10.82 -42.33
N ALA A 6 26.27 12.09 -42.51
CA ALA A 6 26.45 13.04 -41.41
C ALA A 6 25.17 13.25 -40.60
N LEU A 7 24.03 13.47 -41.27
CA LEU A 7 22.73 13.62 -40.61
C LEU A 7 22.31 12.34 -39.85
N SER A 8 22.63 11.16 -40.39
CA SER A 8 22.32 9.88 -39.75
C SER A 8 23.17 9.63 -38.50
N ILE A 9 24.44 10.05 -38.52
CA ILE A 9 25.35 10.00 -37.36
C ILE A 9 24.89 10.99 -36.27
N GLU A 10 24.50 12.21 -36.67
CA GLU A 10 23.98 13.23 -35.75
C GLU A 10 22.70 12.76 -35.05
N LYS A 11 21.73 12.22 -35.80
CA LYS A 11 20.50 11.64 -35.23
C LYS A 11 20.79 10.44 -34.33
N ALA A 12 21.72 9.57 -34.69
CA ALA A 12 22.10 8.43 -33.85
C ALA A 12 22.69 8.90 -32.51
N LYS A 13 23.51 9.95 -32.53
CA LYS A 13 24.07 10.56 -31.33
C LYS A 13 23.00 11.19 -30.44
N GLU A 14 22.04 11.91 -31.03
CA GLU A 14 20.92 12.51 -30.29
C GLU A 14 20.03 11.42 -29.64
N VAL A 15 19.75 10.33 -30.35
CA VAL A 15 19.01 9.18 -29.79
C VAL A 15 19.77 8.52 -28.64
N ASP A 16 21.09 8.37 -28.75
CA ASP A 16 21.90 7.80 -27.67
C ASP A 16 21.96 8.73 -26.44
N GLU A 17 22.08 10.05 -26.64
CA GLU A 17 22.00 11.04 -25.56
C GLU A 17 20.63 11.02 -24.84
N LEU A 18 19.54 10.90 -25.61
CA LEU A 18 18.18 10.74 -25.06
C LEU A 18 18.04 9.43 -24.28
N LYS A 19 18.54 8.31 -24.81
CA LYS A 19 18.51 7.01 -24.11
C LYS A 19 19.30 7.04 -22.80
N ASN A 20 20.48 7.64 -22.81
CA ASN A 20 21.28 7.82 -21.60
C ASN A 20 20.53 8.67 -20.57
N THR A 21 19.90 9.76 -21.01
CA THR A 21 19.09 10.63 -20.15
C THR A 21 17.89 9.88 -19.54
N ILE A 22 17.21 9.03 -20.32
CA ILE A 22 16.10 8.20 -19.82
C ILE A 22 16.60 7.21 -18.77
N LYS A 23 17.69 6.51 -19.06
CA LYS A 23 18.30 5.54 -18.15
C LYS A 23 18.73 6.19 -16.83
N ASP A 24 19.34 7.37 -16.88
CA ASP A 24 19.73 8.11 -15.67
C ASP A 24 18.51 8.52 -14.84
N LYS A 25 17.40 8.90 -15.49
CA LYS A 25 16.13 9.20 -14.81
C LYS A 25 15.54 7.96 -14.14
N GLU A 26 15.54 6.81 -14.82
CA GLU A 26 15.03 5.54 -14.27
C GLU A 26 15.83 5.10 -13.04
N VAL A 27 17.16 5.20 -13.09
CA VAL A 27 18.03 4.88 -11.94
C VAL A 27 17.72 5.80 -10.76
N ARG A 28 17.61 7.11 -10.99
CA ARG A 28 17.28 8.07 -9.92
C ARG A 28 15.89 7.82 -9.32
N LEU A 29 14.89 7.46 -10.14
CA LEU A 29 13.57 7.09 -9.64
C LEU A 29 13.61 5.85 -8.76
N LYS A 30 14.39 4.82 -9.15
CA LYS A 30 14.64 3.62 -8.34
C LYS A 30 15.29 3.96 -6.99
N GLU A 31 16.23 4.90 -6.96
CA GLU A 31 16.87 5.34 -5.71
C GLU A 31 15.91 6.08 -4.78
N ILE A 32 15.07 6.97 -5.31
CA ILE A 32 14.03 7.66 -4.53
C ILE A 32 13.06 6.66 -3.92
N HIS A 33 12.59 5.69 -4.71
CA HIS A 33 11.67 4.66 -4.25
C HIS A 33 12.25 3.85 -3.08
N ARG A 34 13.47 3.34 -3.24
CA ARG A 34 14.18 2.61 -2.18
C ARG A 34 14.38 3.48 -0.92
N GLY A 35 14.68 4.76 -1.09
CA GLY A 35 14.80 5.70 0.02
C GLY A 35 13.48 5.88 0.78
N PHE A 36 12.36 5.86 0.07
CA PHE A 36 11.03 5.92 0.65
C PHE A 36 10.68 4.66 1.45
N GLU A 37 10.93 3.46 0.88
CA GLU A 37 10.74 2.18 1.57
C GLU A 37 11.59 2.07 2.85
N ASN A 38 12.86 2.49 2.76
CA ASN A 38 13.76 2.54 3.91
C ASN A 38 13.23 3.46 5.01
N SER A 39 12.66 4.60 4.63
CA SER A 39 12.09 5.57 5.57
C SER A 39 10.87 4.99 6.29
N LEU A 40 9.95 4.35 5.56
CA LEU A 40 8.77 3.70 6.16
C LEU A 40 9.16 2.52 7.05
N SER A 41 10.15 1.72 6.63
CA SER A 41 10.69 0.62 7.43
C SER A 41 11.30 1.11 8.75
N ALA A 42 12.09 2.19 8.70
CA ALA A 42 12.66 2.80 9.89
C ALA A 42 11.57 3.35 10.82
N LEU A 43 10.54 4.02 10.29
CA LEU A 43 9.41 4.49 11.07
C LEU A 43 8.64 3.35 11.74
N ASN A 44 8.37 2.25 11.02
CA ASN A 44 7.70 1.09 11.60
C ASN A 44 8.54 0.44 12.70
N ALA A 45 9.86 0.29 12.50
CA ALA A 45 10.77 -0.21 13.52
C ALA A 45 10.74 0.65 14.79
N LEU A 46 10.71 1.98 14.65
CA LEU A 46 10.58 2.90 15.79
C LEU A 46 9.26 2.72 16.53
N VAL A 47 8.14 2.56 15.81
CA VAL A 47 6.83 2.26 16.41
C VAL A 47 6.91 0.96 17.23
N GLN A 48 7.44 -0.11 16.65
CA GLN A 48 7.55 -1.42 17.32
C GLN A 48 8.46 -1.37 18.56
N LEU A 49 9.52 -0.55 18.54
CA LEU A 49 10.38 -0.33 19.72
C LEU A 49 9.69 0.48 20.82
N GLN A 50 8.76 1.37 20.47
CA GLN A 50 8.06 2.24 21.44
C GLN A 50 6.87 1.54 22.11
N VAL A 51 6.15 0.67 21.39
CA VAL A 51 4.94 0.00 21.92
C VAL A 51 5.17 -0.69 23.27
N PRO A 52 6.24 -1.49 23.49
CA PRO A 52 6.48 -2.16 24.76
C PRO A 52 6.82 -1.22 25.93
N LEU A 53 7.26 0.01 25.64
CA LEU A 53 7.65 1.00 26.65
C LEU A 53 6.44 1.76 27.23
N LEU A 54 5.29 1.67 26.56
CA LEU A 54 4.06 2.33 26.98
C LEU A 54 3.36 1.50 28.07
N THR A 55 2.80 2.15 29.07
CA THR A 55 2.02 1.50 30.15
C THR A 55 0.52 1.69 30.00
N ASP A 56 0.10 2.79 29.37
CA ASP A 56 -1.31 3.07 29.06
C ASP A 56 -1.77 2.27 27.83
N GLU A 57 -2.81 1.47 27.99
CA GLU A 57 -3.34 0.61 26.92
C GLU A 57 -3.91 1.42 25.75
N ASN A 58 -4.49 2.59 26.04
CA ASN A 58 -4.95 3.49 24.98
C ASN A 58 -3.77 4.07 24.17
N ALA A 59 -2.69 4.49 24.84
CA ALA A 59 -1.46 4.93 24.17
C ALA A 59 -0.83 3.80 23.32
N LYS A 60 -0.79 2.55 23.84
CA LYS A 60 -0.35 1.39 23.05
C LYS A 60 -1.19 1.19 21.80
N PHE A 61 -2.51 1.24 21.95
CA PHE A 61 -3.44 1.10 20.83
C PHE A 61 -3.20 2.18 19.76
N LEU A 62 -3.08 3.45 20.17
CA LEU A 62 -2.82 4.56 19.25
C LEU A 62 -1.47 4.44 18.54
N MET A 63 -0.45 3.96 19.25
CA MET A 63 0.89 3.73 18.68
C MET A 63 0.86 2.58 17.67
N LYS A 64 0.26 1.44 18.01
CA LYS A 64 0.04 0.32 17.07
C LYS A 64 -0.79 0.75 15.86
N SER A 65 -1.81 1.58 16.06
CA SER A 65 -2.67 2.11 14.98
C SER A 65 -1.87 2.97 14.02
N THR A 66 -0.93 3.76 14.55
CA THR A 66 -0.01 4.54 13.74
C THR A 66 0.92 3.65 12.90
N GLY A 67 1.46 2.58 13.49
CA GLY A 67 2.24 1.56 12.75
C GLY A 67 1.45 0.93 11.61
N SER A 68 0.21 0.50 11.88
CA SER A 68 -0.67 -0.08 10.87
C SER A 68 -0.96 0.87 9.70
N ARG A 69 -1.14 2.17 9.96
CA ARG A 69 -1.31 3.19 8.90
C ARG A 69 -0.04 3.35 8.05
N ILE A 70 1.12 3.38 8.69
CA ILE A 70 2.42 3.45 8.00
C ILE A 70 2.59 2.24 7.08
N GLU A 71 2.23 1.04 7.54
CA GLU A 71 2.29 -0.18 6.75
C GLU A 71 1.28 -0.17 5.59
N THR A 72 0.07 0.35 5.82
CA THR A 72 -0.94 0.56 4.76
C THR A 72 -0.41 1.46 3.64
N ILE A 73 0.30 2.53 4.00
CA ILE A 73 0.94 3.46 3.06
C ILE A 73 2.10 2.78 2.33
N ALA A 74 2.93 2.03 3.06
CA ALA A 74 4.07 1.31 2.49
C ALA A 74 3.61 0.31 1.42
N HIS A 75 2.61 -0.51 1.74
CA HIS A 75 2.11 -1.54 0.84
C HIS A 75 1.46 -0.93 -0.42
N ALA A 76 0.66 0.12 -0.27
CA ALA A 76 0.08 0.81 -1.43
C ALA A 76 1.16 1.39 -2.37
N HIS A 77 2.27 1.87 -1.81
CA HIS A 77 3.38 2.44 -2.57
C HIS A 77 4.23 1.36 -3.26
N GLU A 78 4.50 0.24 -2.58
CA GLU A 78 5.22 -0.91 -3.14
C GLU A 78 4.50 -1.48 -4.37
N VAL A 79 3.18 -1.69 -4.28
CA VAL A 79 2.40 -2.24 -5.40
C VAL A 79 2.38 -1.30 -6.61
N LEU A 80 2.36 0.03 -6.41
CA LEU A 80 2.45 1.01 -7.51
C LEU A 80 3.81 0.94 -8.23
N PHE A 81 4.91 0.83 -7.50
CA PHE A 81 6.23 0.87 -8.13
C PHE A 81 6.55 -0.42 -8.88
N ASN A 82 6.08 -1.55 -8.38
CA ASN A 82 6.28 -2.85 -9.02
C ASN A 82 5.38 -3.07 -10.26
N SER A 83 4.38 -2.22 -10.49
CA SER A 83 3.58 -2.26 -11.71
C SER A 83 4.29 -1.49 -12.83
N GLU A 84 5.13 -2.18 -13.61
CA GLU A 84 5.98 -1.57 -14.65
C GLU A 84 5.19 -0.87 -15.80
N ASP A 85 3.90 -1.15 -15.98
CA ASP A 85 3.12 -0.64 -17.13
C ASP A 85 1.69 -0.15 -16.82
N ASN A 86 1.11 -0.50 -15.68
CA ASN A 86 -0.28 -0.15 -15.35
C ASN A 86 -0.30 0.35 -13.90
N GLU A 87 -0.50 1.65 -13.68
CA GLU A 87 -0.66 2.32 -12.36
C GLU A 87 -1.90 1.83 -11.57
N LEU A 88 -2.19 0.54 -11.62
CA LEU A 88 -3.41 -0.11 -11.21
C LEU A 88 -3.07 -1.19 -10.18
N ILE A 89 -3.76 -1.13 -9.05
CA ILE A 89 -3.63 -2.03 -7.91
C ILE A 89 -4.82 -2.99 -7.92
N ASP A 90 -4.55 -4.29 -7.91
CA ASP A 90 -5.58 -5.31 -7.65
C ASP A 90 -6.11 -5.13 -6.23
N VAL A 91 -7.38 -4.77 -6.11
CA VAL A 91 -8.02 -4.46 -4.82
C VAL A 91 -8.12 -5.69 -3.93
N GLY A 92 -8.30 -6.88 -4.51
CA GLY A 92 -8.41 -8.13 -3.76
C GLY A 92 -7.11 -8.46 -3.06
N PHE A 93 -6.00 -8.41 -3.80
CA PHE A 93 -4.66 -8.62 -3.25
C PHE A 93 -4.32 -7.58 -2.17
N TYR A 94 -4.55 -6.30 -2.49
CA TYR A 94 -4.24 -5.19 -1.59
C TYR A 94 -5.01 -5.26 -0.27
N LEU A 95 -6.33 -5.47 -0.31
CA LEU A 95 -7.14 -5.56 0.90
C LEU A 95 -6.91 -6.86 1.66
N GLY A 96 -6.56 -7.95 0.96
CA GLY A 96 -6.11 -9.20 1.59
C GLY A 96 -4.89 -8.96 2.47
N HIS A 97 -3.86 -8.31 1.92
CA HIS A 97 -2.66 -7.98 2.69
C HIS A 97 -2.97 -7.03 3.85
N LEU A 98 -3.73 -5.95 3.60
CA LEU A 98 -4.09 -4.98 4.63
C LEU A 98 -4.81 -5.65 5.81
N THR A 99 -5.80 -6.50 5.54
CA THR A 99 -6.52 -7.20 6.60
C THR A 99 -5.64 -8.19 7.36
N SER A 100 -4.75 -8.91 6.68
CA SER A 100 -3.77 -9.80 7.34
C SER A 100 -2.86 -9.02 8.29
N THR A 101 -2.29 -7.90 7.82
CA THR A 101 -1.46 -7.00 8.64
C THR A 101 -2.20 -6.54 9.90
N ILE A 102 -3.46 -6.09 9.76
CA ILE A 102 -4.22 -5.59 10.91
C ILE A 102 -4.49 -6.72 11.91
N VAL A 103 -4.80 -7.93 11.43
CA VAL A 103 -4.97 -9.13 12.28
C VAL A 103 -3.69 -9.48 13.01
N GLU A 104 -2.53 -9.38 12.37
CA GLU A 104 -1.26 -9.65 13.04
C GLU A 104 -0.95 -8.63 14.14
N ILE A 105 -1.30 -7.37 13.95
CA ILE A 105 -1.00 -6.29 14.92
C ILE A 105 -1.99 -6.27 16.10
N PHE A 106 -3.27 -6.52 15.82
CA PHE A 106 -4.39 -6.32 16.75
C PHE A 106 -5.18 -7.58 17.08
N GLY A 107 -4.94 -8.68 16.37
CA GLY A 107 -5.54 -9.97 16.66
C GLY A 107 -5.24 -10.37 18.10
N ASP A 108 -6.32 -10.58 18.85
CA ASP A 108 -6.26 -11.23 20.14
C ASP A 108 -6.42 -12.73 19.88
N PHE A 109 -5.35 -13.51 20.04
CA PHE A 109 -5.37 -14.95 19.75
C PHE A 109 -6.37 -15.72 20.64
N ASP A 110 -6.83 -15.11 21.73
CA ASP A 110 -7.86 -15.67 22.60
C ASP A 110 -9.29 -15.37 22.09
N LYS A 111 -9.45 -14.46 21.11
CA LYS A 111 -10.74 -14.13 20.48
C LYS A 111 -10.87 -14.75 19.08
N ASP A 112 -12.02 -15.36 18.83
CA ASP A 112 -12.38 -15.94 17.54
C ASP A 112 -12.99 -14.88 16.62
N ILE A 113 -12.15 -14.01 16.06
CA ILE A 113 -12.55 -13.00 15.08
C ILE A 113 -12.26 -13.51 13.68
N SER A 114 -13.32 -13.76 12.91
CA SER A 114 -13.23 -14.24 11.54
C SER A 114 -13.31 -13.10 10.51
N TYR A 115 -12.59 -13.26 9.41
CA TYR A 115 -12.54 -12.31 8.30
C TYR A 115 -13.13 -12.91 7.03
N ASN A 116 -13.97 -12.15 6.35
CA ASN A 116 -14.52 -12.53 5.06
C ASN A 116 -14.36 -11.40 4.05
N LEU A 117 -13.59 -11.63 3.00
CA LEU A 117 -13.39 -10.70 1.90
C LEU A 117 -14.21 -11.16 0.69
N ASP A 118 -15.12 -10.32 0.23
CA ASP A 118 -15.95 -10.55 -0.96
C ASP A 118 -15.71 -9.43 -1.98
N ILE A 119 -14.64 -9.58 -2.75
CA ILE A 119 -14.08 -8.53 -3.60
C ILE A 119 -14.19 -8.95 -5.07
N ASP A 120 -14.88 -8.16 -5.89
CA ASP A 120 -14.90 -8.35 -7.34
C ASP A 120 -13.53 -8.06 -7.95
N LYS A 121 -13.24 -8.59 -9.15
CA LYS A 121 -12.00 -8.27 -9.88
C LYS A 121 -11.98 -6.80 -10.31
N ILE A 122 -11.48 -5.94 -9.44
CA ILE A 122 -11.40 -4.49 -9.57
C ILE A 122 -9.94 -4.09 -9.43
N GLU A 123 -9.53 -3.19 -10.31
CA GLU A 123 -8.24 -2.55 -10.23
C GLU A 123 -8.45 -1.05 -10.02
N LEU A 124 -7.68 -0.45 -9.11
CA LEU A 124 -7.77 0.97 -8.78
C LEU A 124 -6.44 1.66 -9.00
N LYS A 125 -6.48 2.94 -9.35
CA LYS A 125 -5.27 3.77 -9.27
C LYS A 125 -4.73 3.76 -7.85
N ALA A 126 -3.41 3.75 -7.68
CA ALA A 126 -2.80 3.63 -6.37
C ALA A 126 -3.23 4.72 -5.37
N SER A 127 -3.42 5.96 -5.82
CA SER A 127 -3.93 7.04 -4.95
C SER A 127 -5.34 6.72 -4.41
N THR A 128 -6.18 6.11 -5.23
CA THR A 128 -7.52 5.65 -4.84
C THR A 128 -7.42 4.43 -3.94
N ALA A 129 -6.59 3.44 -4.29
CA ALA A 129 -6.37 2.25 -3.46
C ALA A 129 -5.84 2.61 -2.07
N LEU A 130 -4.87 3.53 -1.97
CA LEU A 130 -4.37 4.07 -0.72
C LEU A 130 -5.49 4.70 0.12
N THR A 131 -6.32 5.54 -0.51
CA THR A 131 -7.45 6.18 0.17
C THR A 131 -8.42 5.14 0.71
N VAL A 132 -8.78 4.13 -0.10
CA VAL A 132 -9.67 3.03 0.28
C VAL A 132 -9.06 2.20 1.41
N GLY A 133 -7.77 1.88 1.32
CA GLY A 133 -7.05 1.11 2.34
C GLY A 133 -7.02 1.83 3.68
N LEU A 134 -6.74 3.14 3.69
CA LEU A 134 -6.78 3.93 4.92
C LEU A 134 -8.19 3.97 5.55
N ILE A 135 -9.24 4.15 4.74
CA ILE A 135 -10.62 4.12 5.24
C ILE A 135 -10.94 2.77 5.88
N ILE A 136 -10.61 1.68 5.18
CA ILE A 136 -10.84 0.32 5.68
C ILE A 136 -10.05 0.06 6.96
N ASN A 137 -8.78 0.51 7.01
CA ASN A 137 -7.95 0.41 8.20
C ASN A 137 -8.63 1.10 9.40
N GLU A 138 -9.03 2.37 9.26
CA GLU A 138 -9.72 3.09 10.35
C GLU A 138 -11.00 2.39 10.81
N VAL A 139 -11.80 1.86 9.88
CA VAL A 139 -13.03 1.14 10.20
C VAL A 139 -12.73 -0.13 11.01
N ILE A 140 -11.74 -0.92 10.59
CA ILE A 140 -11.36 -2.15 11.30
C ILE A 140 -10.75 -1.81 12.67
N LEU A 141 -9.89 -0.80 12.76
CA LEU A 141 -9.34 -0.32 14.04
C LEU A 141 -10.44 0.13 14.99
N ASN A 142 -11.48 0.81 14.48
CA ASN A 142 -12.64 1.19 15.28
C ASN A 142 -13.38 -0.04 15.81
N MET A 143 -13.51 -1.11 15.01
CA MET A 143 -14.13 -2.36 15.45
C MET A 143 -13.32 -3.04 16.56
N TYR A 144 -11.99 -3.09 16.44
CA TYR A 144 -11.12 -3.61 17.50
C TYR A 144 -11.18 -2.78 18.77
N ARG A 145 -11.23 -1.45 18.64
CA ARG A 145 -11.27 -0.54 19.78
C ARG A 145 -12.59 -0.61 20.52
N GLU A 146 -13.71 -0.70 19.81
CA GLU A 146 -15.04 -0.47 20.40
C GLU A 146 -16.01 -1.65 20.22
N ALA A 147 -16.05 -2.28 19.05
CA ALA A 147 -17.09 -3.24 18.71
C ALA A 147 -16.90 -4.65 19.31
N PHE A 148 -15.66 -5.06 19.56
CA PHE A 148 -15.35 -6.38 20.14
C PHE A 148 -15.03 -6.36 21.64
N ILE A 149 -15.36 -5.27 22.33
CA ILE A 149 -15.29 -5.22 23.80
C ILE A 149 -16.39 -6.13 24.38
N GLY A 150 -16.00 -7.11 25.20
CA GLY A 150 -16.93 -8.02 25.87
C GLY A 150 -17.46 -9.17 25.00
N TYR A 151 -16.91 -9.34 23.80
CA TYR A 151 -17.24 -10.46 22.90
C TYR A 151 -16.00 -11.30 22.62
N ASP A 152 -16.15 -12.61 22.77
CA ASP A 152 -15.09 -13.58 22.47
C ASP A 152 -15.10 -14.04 21.00
N LYS A 153 -16.15 -13.66 20.27
CA LYS A 153 -16.34 -14.01 18.85
C LYS A 153 -16.78 -12.81 18.03
N GLY A 154 -16.31 -12.75 16.79
CA GLY A 154 -16.64 -11.68 15.86
C GLY A 154 -16.54 -12.10 14.40
N LYS A 155 -17.21 -11.36 13.53
CA LYS A 155 -17.04 -11.48 12.08
C LYS A 155 -16.92 -10.11 11.45
N ILE A 156 -15.82 -9.89 10.74
CA ILE A 156 -15.62 -8.71 9.89
C ILE A 156 -15.83 -9.16 8.44
N SER A 157 -16.76 -8.51 7.73
CA SER A 157 -17.02 -8.78 6.32
C SER A 157 -16.80 -7.51 5.51
N ILE A 158 -15.91 -7.59 4.51
CA ILE A 158 -15.58 -6.49 3.62
C ILE A 158 -16.00 -6.90 2.22
N ALA A 159 -16.86 -6.12 1.59
CA ALA A 159 -17.31 -6.35 0.23
C ALA A 159 -16.97 -5.15 -0.65
N VAL A 160 -16.40 -5.42 -1.82
CA VAL A 160 -16.15 -4.41 -2.85
C VAL A 160 -16.73 -4.92 -4.14
N LYS A 161 -17.77 -4.24 -4.63
CA LYS A 161 -18.54 -4.66 -5.80
C LYS A 161 -18.46 -3.63 -6.90
N LYS A 162 -18.41 -4.08 -8.14
CA LYS A 162 -18.64 -3.19 -9.28
C LYS A 162 -20.09 -2.78 -9.23
N ASP A 163 -20.33 -1.47 -9.17
CA ASP A 163 -21.67 -0.95 -9.35
C ASP A 163 -22.09 -1.29 -10.78
N GLY A 164 -23.02 -2.24 -10.90
CA GLY A 164 -23.61 -2.65 -12.16
C GLY A 164 -24.60 -1.58 -12.61
N GLY A 165 -24.08 -0.38 -12.90
CA GLY A 165 -24.89 0.71 -13.41
C GLY A 165 -25.48 0.28 -14.75
N ASP A 166 -26.76 -0.08 -14.74
CA ASP A 166 -27.60 0.07 -15.91
C ASP A 166 -27.41 1.52 -16.37
N LYS A 167 -26.85 1.68 -17.57
CA LYS A 167 -26.84 2.96 -18.26
C LYS A 167 -28.29 3.42 -18.41
N VAL A 168 -28.65 4.50 -17.74
CA VAL A 168 -29.78 5.36 -18.14
C VAL A 168 -29.21 6.48 -19.00
#